data_AF-A0A2E7SEN4-F1
#
_entry.id   AF-A0A2E7SEN4-F1
#
_cell.length_a   1.000
_cell.length_b   1.000
_cell.length_c   1.000
_cell.angle_alpha   90.00
_cell.angle_beta   90.00
_cell.angle_gamma   90.00
#
_symmetry.space_group_name_H-M   'P 1'
#
loop_
_entity.id
_entity.type
_entity.pdbx_description
1 polymer ?
#
loop_
_entity_poly.entity_id
_entity_poly.type
_entity_poly.pdbx_seq_one_letter_code
_entity_poly.pdbx_strand_id
1 'polypeptide(L)'
;MSHVKLISRIILYPLCLFAAIWCWNGFRDAYENMQIVRFGVELDEGEEIPLEVGSAETGGSDKAFDIDAVNRMLTDSTQDEVEDKSPTKTETPAKGENTNQVDAGETEPLEKKGGMMTYFSGMLAALIVFALLVARDLGHLIGERVGGNYLTKSDKSRKADMYEEAEAIWANGAFVNAIDSFREYLRVFPGEYHVHKRIADIYEKDLVSFRAAAMEYEEMLEMDIPTARWGWVAIHLCNLYSGKLDDTDRALALLRRVADECGDTPPAAKARERLAKIATG
;
A
#
# COMPACT_ATOMS: atom_id res chain seq x y z
N MET A 1 2.54 27.35 -21.84
CA MET A 1 3.31 26.11 -21.57
C MET A 1 2.46 24.83 -21.42
N SER A 2 1.13 24.93 -21.22
CA SER A 2 0.21 23.78 -21.12
C SER A 2 -0.08 23.08 -22.45
N HIS A 3 -0.28 23.84 -23.55
CA HIS A 3 -0.63 23.28 -24.86
C HIS A 3 0.45 22.39 -25.50
N VAL A 4 1.73 22.68 -25.27
CA VAL A 4 2.85 21.89 -25.81
C VAL A 4 2.88 20.48 -25.22
N LYS A 5 2.53 20.33 -23.93
CA LYS A 5 2.46 19.03 -23.25
C LYS A 5 1.30 18.17 -23.77
N LEU A 6 0.18 18.80 -24.10
CA LEU A 6 -1.00 18.10 -24.62
C LEU A 6 -0.80 17.63 -26.07
N ILE A 7 -0.19 18.45 -26.91
CA ILE A 7 0.14 18.10 -28.30
C ILE A 7 1.19 16.98 -28.34
N SER A 8 2.23 17.05 -27.50
CA SER A 8 3.24 16.00 -27.40
C SER A 8 2.65 14.64 -27.01
N ARG A 9 1.67 14.62 -26.09
CA ARG A 9 0.95 13.40 -25.69
C ARG A 9 0.14 12.81 -26.84
N ILE A 10 -0.64 13.62 -27.55
CA ILE A 10 -1.48 13.17 -28.67
C ILE A 10 -0.64 12.55 -29.80
N ILE A 11 0.61 12.97 -29.96
CA ILE A 11 1.52 12.42 -30.98
C ILE A 11 2.28 11.18 -30.47
N LEU A 12 2.70 11.17 -29.20
CA LEU A 12 3.56 10.11 -28.65
C LEU A 12 2.81 8.79 -28.46
N TYR A 13 1.57 8.83 -27.98
CA TYR A 13 0.75 7.62 -27.76
C TYR A 13 0.48 6.81 -29.05
N PRO A 14 0.00 7.41 -30.16
CA PRO A 14 -0.18 6.66 -31.40
C PRO A 14 1.14 6.23 -32.02
N LEU A 15 2.24 6.96 -31.81
CA LEU A 15 3.56 6.57 -32.30
C LEU A 15 4.10 5.33 -31.57
N CYS A 16 3.90 5.25 -30.25
CA CYS A 16 4.23 4.05 -29.47
C CYS A 16 3.35 2.84 -29.87
N LEU A 17 2.05 3.05 -30.07
CA LEU A 17 1.15 1.98 -30.53
C LEU A 17 1.49 1.51 -31.94
N PHE A 18 1.81 2.43 -32.85
CA PHE A 18 2.25 2.09 -34.20
C PHE A 18 3.55 1.29 -34.18
N ALA A 19 4.54 1.69 -33.37
CA ALA A 19 5.78 0.95 -33.20
C ALA A 19 5.54 -0.46 -32.61
N ALA A 20 4.63 -0.59 -31.64
CA ALA A 20 4.27 -1.88 -31.06
C ALA A 20 3.58 -2.81 -32.08
N ILE A 21 2.63 -2.28 -32.86
CA ILE A 21 1.95 -3.02 -33.93
C ILE A 21 2.94 -3.45 -35.02
N TRP A 22 3.85 -2.55 -35.41
CA TRP A 22 4.89 -2.84 -36.39
C TRP A 22 5.84 -3.96 -35.92
N CYS A 23 6.33 -3.87 -34.68
CA CYS A 23 7.18 -4.90 -34.09
C CYS A 23 6.45 -6.24 -33.91
N TRP A 24 5.16 -6.21 -33.56
CA TRP A 24 4.32 -7.41 -33.46
C TRP A 24 4.20 -8.14 -34.81
N ASN A 25 3.93 -7.40 -35.89
CA ASN A 25 3.83 -7.99 -37.22
C ASN A 25 5.18 -8.57 -37.68
N GLY A 26 6.29 -7.86 -37.46
CA GLY A 26 7.63 -8.38 -37.78
C GLY A 26 8.04 -9.60 -36.95
N PHE A 27 7.65 -9.66 -35.67
CA PHE A 27 7.85 -10.84 -34.83
C PHE A 27 6.99 -12.02 -35.29
N ARG A 28 5.72 -11.77 -35.60
CA ARG A 28 4.78 -12.78 -36.10
C ARG A 28 5.28 -13.41 -37.38
N ASP A 29 5.68 -12.60 -38.36
CA ASP A 29 6.21 -13.08 -39.64
C ASP A 29 7.49 -13.90 -39.43
N ALA A 30 8.37 -13.48 -38.52
CA ALA A 30 9.57 -14.23 -38.18
C ALA A 30 9.27 -15.55 -37.46
N TYR A 31 8.26 -15.57 -36.58
CA TYR A 31 7.84 -16.75 -35.83
C TYR A 31 7.12 -17.79 -36.71
N GLU A 32 6.22 -17.34 -37.59
CA GLU A 32 5.53 -18.20 -38.56
C GLU A 32 6.53 -18.81 -39.55
N ASN A 33 7.50 -18.04 -40.05
CA ASN A 33 8.58 -18.57 -40.89
C ASN A 33 9.45 -19.61 -40.16
N MET A 34 9.73 -19.41 -38.87
CA MET A 34 10.51 -20.38 -38.08
C MET A 34 9.73 -21.67 -37.80
N GLN A 35 8.40 -21.59 -37.62
CA GLN A 35 7.52 -22.75 -37.55
C GLN A 35 7.51 -23.51 -38.88
N ILE A 36 7.39 -22.81 -40.02
CA ILE A 36 7.42 -23.42 -41.35
C ILE A 36 8.76 -24.13 -41.60
N VAL A 37 9.89 -23.55 -41.21
CA VAL A 37 11.22 -24.19 -41.35
C VAL A 37 11.41 -25.37 -40.38
N ARG A 38 10.85 -25.30 -39.16
CA ARG A 38 10.95 -26.37 -38.15
C ARG A 38 10.05 -27.57 -38.48
N PHE A 39 8.91 -27.36 -39.14
CA PHE A 39 7.96 -28.40 -39.52
C PHE A 39 8.02 -28.77 -41.03
N GLY A 40 8.84 -28.08 -41.82
CA GLY A 40 9.03 -28.27 -43.26
C GLY A 40 10.32 -29.00 -43.62
N VAL A 41 10.81 -29.91 -42.76
CA VAL A 41 11.74 -30.96 -43.19
C VAL A 41 10.92 -32.20 -43.50
N GLU A 42 10.45 -32.26 -44.74
CA GLU A 42 10.28 -33.44 -45.59
C GLU A 42 9.35 -33.03 -46.73
N LEU A 43 9.95 -32.87 -47.91
CA LEU A 43 9.45 -33.27 -49.22
C LEU A 43 10.23 -32.45 -50.27
N ASP A 44 11.41 -32.93 -50.63
CA ASP A 44 11.75 -32.96 -52.06
C ASP A 44 12.60 -34.19 -52.38
N GLU A 45 12.32 -34.73 -53.56
CA GLU A 45 12.54 -36.11 -53.99
C GLU A 45 13.92 -36.33 -54.65
N GLY A 46 14.49 -37.52 -54.43
CA GLY A 46 15.11 -38.35 -55.48
C GLY A 46 16.49 -37.98 -56.06
N GLU A 47 17.53 -38.71 -55.63
CA GLU A 47 18.48 -39.35 -56.57
C GLU A 47 19.15 -40.59 -55.94
N GLU A 48 19.60 -41.51 -56.79
CA GLU A 48 19.62 -42.97 -56.64
C GLU A 48 20.85 -43.60 -55.89
N ILE A 49 20.56 -44.64 -55.07
CA ILE A 49 21.27 -45.89 -54.61
C ILE A 49 22.72 -46.21 -55.11
N PRO A 50 23.60 -47.04 -54.44
CA PRO A 50 23.26 -48.19 -53.57
C PRO A 50 24.14 -48.61 -52.34
N LEU A 51 23.43 -49.19 -51.36
CA LEU A 51 23.66 -50.42 -50.55
C LEU A 51 25.07 -50.77 -50.01
N GLU A 52 25.18 -50.90 -48.68
CA GLU A 52 25.74 -52.12 -48.07
C GLU A 52 25.18 -52.40 -46.66
N VAL A 53 25.11 -53.69 -46.34
CA VAL A 53 24.27 -54.38 -45.36
C VAL A 53 25.00 -54.54 -44.02
N GLY A 54 24.25 -54.51 -42.91
CA GLY A 54 24.76 -54.99 -41.61
C GLY A 54 23.76 -54.97 -40.47
N SER A 55 23.02 -56.07 -40.32
CA SER A 55 22.45 -56.72 -39.10
C SER A 55 22.82 -56.15 -37.73
N ALA A 56 22.10 -56.32 -36.62
CA ALA A 56 20.79 -56.86 -36.25
C ALA A 56 20.73 -56.75 -34.69
N GLU A 57 19.53 -56.54 -34.12
CA GLU A 57 19.09 -57.08 -32.81
C GLU A 57 19.80 -56.57 -31.51
N THR A 58 19.21 -56.44 -30.31
CA THR A 58 17.89 -56.76 -29.71
C THR A 58 17.85 -56.20 -28.28
N GLY A 59 16.65 -55.83 -27.80
CA GLY A 59 16.15 -55.98 -26.41
C GLY A 59 16.74 -55.06 -25.32
N GLY A 60 16.02 -54.41 -24.41
CA GLY A 60 14.63 -54.58 -23.95
C GLY A 60 14.61 -54.92 -22.44
N SER A 61 13.77 -54.18 -21.66
CA SER A 61 13.24 -54.49 -20.31
C SER A 61 14.13 -54.19 -19.08
N ASP A 62 13.66 -53.80 -17.89
CA ASP A 62 12.48 -53.08 -17.36
C ASP A 62 12.64 -53.07 -15.80
N LYS A 63 12.32 -51.94 -15.12
CA LYS A 63 11.95 -51.79 -13.67
C LYS A 63 13.02 -52.07 -12.59
N ALA A 64 13.02 -51.53 -11.36
CA ALA A 64 12.04 -50.81 -10.54
C ALA A 64 12.77 -49.96 -9.47
N PHE A 65 12.14 -48.92 -8.94
CA PHE A 65 12.62 -48.08 -7.84
C PHE A 65 12.39 -48.74 -6.46
N ASP A 66 13.40 -48.67 -5.57
CA ASP A 66 13.34 -49.20 -4.21
C ASP A 66 13.26 -48.06 -3.17
N ILE A 67 12.16 -48.04 -2.41
CA ILE A 67 11.73 -46.96 -1.49
C ILE A 67 12.39 -47.10 -0.09
N ASP A 68 13.17 -48.15 0.13
CA ASP A 68 13.84 -48.41 1.42
C ASP A 68 15.16 -47.65 1.65
N ALA A 69 15.67 -46.94 0.64
CA ALA A 69 16.90 -46.13 0.75
C ALA A 69 16.69 -44.77 1.43
N VAL A 70 15.47 -44.22 1.42
CA VAL A 70 15.18 -42.86 1.89
C VAL A 70 14.92 -42.80 3.40
N ASN A 71 14.40 -43.89 3.99
CA ASN A 71 14.06 -43.92 5.41
C ASN A 71 15.23 -44.23 6.36
N ARG A 72 16.45 -44.42 5.84
CA ARG A 72 17.64 -44.78 6.65
C ARG A 72 18.64 -43.65 6.88
N MET A 73 18.43 -42.45 6.33
CA MET A 73 19.38 -41.33 6.44
C MET A 73 18.87 -40.13 7.27
N LEU A 74 17.64 -40.17 7.80
CA LEU A 74 17.00 -39.05 8.53
C LEU A 74 17.00 -39.18 10.06
N THR A 75 17.73 -40.13 10.62
CA THR A 75 17.88 -40.31 12.07
C THR A 75 19.32 -40.66 12.41
N ASP A 76 20.17 -39.64 12.50
CA ASP A 76 20.81 -39.37 13.79
C ASP A 76 21.43 -37.97 13.79
N SER A 77 20.91 -37.18 14.72
CA SER A 77 21.31 -35.81 15.02
C SER A 77 22.55 -35.80 15.92
N THR A 78 23.11 -34.59 15.99
CA THR A 78 23.76 -33.96 17.16
C THR A 78 25.27 -34.17 17.40
N GLN A 79 25.99 -33.07 17.10
CA GLN A 79 26.96 -32.33 17.94
C GLN A 79 28.23 -33.04 18.45
N ASP A 80 29.42 -32.54 18.07
CA ASP A 80 30.26 -31.71 18.95
C ASP A 80 31.57 -31.21 18.26
N GLU A 81 31.70 -29.89 18.26
CA GLU A 81 32.82 -29.02 18.68
C GLU A 81 34.35 -29.33 18.47
N VAL A 82 35.07 -28.26 18.07
CA VAL A 82 36.45 -27.82 18.41
C VAL A 82 37.62 -28.02 17.40
N GLU A 83 38.09 -26.86 16.87
CA GLU A 83 39.48 -26.36 16.60
C GLU A 83 40.47 -27.18 15.73
N ASP A 84 41.49 -26.66 15.03
CA ASP A 84 42.09 -25.32 14.77
C ASP A 84 43.13 -25.51 13.62
N LYS A 85 43.58 -24.40 13.03
CA LYS A 85 44.77 -24.16 12.16
C LYS A 85 44.64 -24.13 10.64
N SER A 86 44.49 -22.90 10.14
CA SER A 86 45.32 -22.35 9.05
C SER A 86 46.76 -22.06 9.55
N PRO A 87 47.81 -21.73 8.74
CA PRO A 87 47.76 -21.17 7.38
C PRO A 87 48.87 -21.68 6.41
N THR A 88 48.84 -21.22 5.14
CA THR A 88 49.95 -20.53 4.45
C THR A 88 50.03 -20.84 2.95
N LYS A 89 49.89 -19.74 2.20
CA LYS A 89 50.10 -19.47 0.78
C LYS A 89 51.57 -19.65 0.38
N THR A 90 51.88 -20.08 -0.85
CA THR A 90 52.79 -19.40 -1.82
C THR A 90 52.98 -20.25 -3.07
N GLU A 91 53.03 -19.54 -4.19
CA GLU A 91 53.00 -19.94 -5.59
C GLU A 91 54.33 -20.52 -6.11
N THR A 92 54.19 -21.32 -7.17
CA THR A 92 54.93 -21.53 -8.45
C THR A 92 56.35 -20.92 -8.61
N PRO A 93 57.26 -21.48 -9.45
CA PRO A 93 57.24 -21.09 -10.88
C PRO A 93 57.83 -22.08 -11.93
N ALA A 94 57.40 -21.87 -13.18
CA ALA A 94 58.19 -21.75 -14.44
C ALA A 94 58.90 -22.99 -15.05
N LYS A 95 59.08 -23.14 -16.37
CA LYS A 95 58.69 -22.43 -17.62
C LYS A 95 59.33 -23.21 -18.81
N GLY A 96 58.73 -23.18 -20.00
CA GLY A 96 59.40 -23.53 -21.26
C GLY A 96 58.51 -23.44 -22.51
N GLU A 97 58.57 -22.27 -23.16
CA GLU A 97 58.05 -21.75 -24.45
C GLU A 97 57.94 -22.75 -25.65
N ASN A 98 57.13 -22.54 -26.71
CA ASN A 98 57.28 -21.49 -27.74
C ASN A 98 55.98 -21.15 -28.55
N THR A 99 55.63 -19.85 -28.56
CA THR A 99 55.21 -18.91 -29.66
C THR A 99 54.16 -19.22 -30.75
N ASN A 100 53.13 -18.33 -30.80
CA ASN A 100 52.49 -17.57 -31.92
C ASN A 100 51.91 -18.36 -33.11
N GLN A 101 50.78 -18.02 -33.76
CA GLN A 101 49.93 -16.83 -33.84
C GLN A 101 48.58 -17.23 -34.48
N VAL A 102 47.67 -16.26 -34.53
CA VAL A 102 46.25 -16.25 -34.93
C VAL A 102 46.01 -16.61 -36.41
N ASP A 103 44.96 -17.40 -36.68
CA ASP A 103 44.05 -17.29 -37.85
C ASP A 103 42.76 -18.05 -37.48
N ALA A 104 41.62 -17.38 -37.29
CA ALA A 104 40.56 -17.21 -38.29
C ALA A 104 40.23 -18.50 -39.06
N GLY A 105 39.06 -19.08 -38.78
CA GLY A 105 38.59 -20.26 -39.49
C GLY A 105 37.28 -20.80 -38.91
N GLU A 106 36.18 -20.21 -39.38
CA GLU A 106 34.88 -20.85 -39.62
C GLU A 106 34.15 -21.47 -38.42
N THR A 107 33.39 -20.64 -37.72
CA THR A 107 32.16 -21.11 -37.07
C THR A 107 31.00 -20.90 -38.03
N GLU A 108 30.43 -22.01 -38.49
CA GLU A 108 29.16 -22.18 -39.21
C GLU A 108 28.18 -21.01 -39.00
N PRO A 109 27.57 -20.45 -40.07
CA PRO A 109 26.69 -19.30 -39.95
C PRO A 109 25.39 -19.73 -39.27
N LEU A 110 25.15 -19.20 -38.08
CA LEU A 110 23.88 -19.34 -37.37
C LEU A 110 22.82 -18.50 -38.11
N GLU A 111 22.24 -19.11 -39.15
CA GLU A 111 21.31 -18.45 -40.05
C GLU A 111 20.07 -17.90 -39.31
N LYS A 112 19.86 -16.59 -39.46
CA LYS A 112 18.59 -15.85 -39.26
C LYS A 112 17.93 -15.82 -37.87
N LYS A 113 18.68 -16.01 -36.76
CA LYS A 113 18.09 -15.88 -35.40
C LYS A 113 18.12 -14.46 -34.79
N GLY A 114 18.81 -13.51 -35.44
CA GLY A 114 19.00 -12.14 -34.91
C GLY A 114 17.73 -11.28 -34.94
N GLY A 115 16.97 -11.32 -36.03
CA GLY A 115 15.81 -10.43 -36.21
C GLY A 115 14.69 -10.66 -35.20
N MET A 116 14.36 -11.92 -34.91
CA MET A 116 13.24 -12.27 -34.03
C MET A 116 13.47 -11.79 -32.57
N MET A 117 14.69 -11.95 -32.06
CA MET A 117 15.07 -11.45 -30.72
C MET A 117 15.02 -9.92 -30.66
N THR A 118 15.40 -9.23 -31.74
CA THR A 118 15.31 -7.77 -31.84
C THR A 118 13.87 -7.27 -31.83
N TYR A 119 12.96 -7.91 -32.58
CA TYR A 119 11.54 -7.52 -32.58
C TYR A 119 10.88 -7.77 -31.22
N PHE A 120 11.17 -8.91 -30.59
CA PHE A 120 10.67 -9.21 -29.25
C PHE A 120 11.19 -8.22 -28.20
N SER A 121 12.49 -7.92 -28.24
CA SER A 121 13.11 -6.93 -27.34
C SER A 121 12.52 -5.52 -27.57
N GLY A 122 12.34 -5.10 -28.82
CA GLY A 122 11.73 -3.82 -29.17
C GLY A 122 10.27 -3.72 -28.71
N MET A 123 9.49 -4.79 -28.86
CA MET A 123 8.11 -4.86 -28.37
C MET A 123 8.06 -4.76 -26.84
N LEU A 124 8.89 -5.52 -26.12
CA LEU A 124 8.91 -5.50 -24.66
C LEU A 124 9.31 -4.12 -24.13
N ALA A 125 10.32 -3.50 -24.72
CA ALA A 125 10.73 -2.14 -24.37
C ALA A 125 9.61 -1.12 -24.63
N ALA A 126 8.91 -1.21 -25.76
CA ALA A 126 7.78 -0.35 -26.09
C ALA A 126 6.62 -0.51 -25.10
N LEU A 127 6.31 -1.76 -24.69
CA LEU A 127 5.27 -2.04 -23.70
C LEU A 127 5.63 -1.51 -22.32
N ILE A 128 6.90 -1.63 -21.89
CA ILE A 128 7.38 -1.09 -20.61
C ILE A 128 7.29 0.44 -20.61
N VAL A 129 7.75 1.10 -21.68
CA VAL A 129 7.67 2.57 -21.81
C VAL A 129 6.22 3.03 -21.83
N PHE A 130 5.35 2.32 -22.56
CA PHE A 130 3.91 2.60 -22.57
C PHE A 130 3.30 2.45 -21.18
N ALA A 131 3.61 1.38 -20.45
CA ALA A 131 3.13 1.17 -19.08
C ALA A 131 3.60 2.27 -18.12
N LEU A 132 4.86 2.73 -18.23
CA LEU A 132 5.38 3.83 -17.42
C LEU A 132 4.73 5.18 -17.75
N LEU A 133 4.43 5.44 -19.03
CA LEU A 133 3.71 6.63 -19.47
C LEU A 133 2.26 6.62 -18.96
N VAL A 134 1.59 5.47 -19.09
CA VAL A 134 0.25 5.27 -18.53
C VAL A 134 0.26 5.42 -17.02
N ALA A 135 1.20 4.82 -16.30
CA ALA A 135 1.32 4.96 -14.84
C ALA A 135 1.57 6.41 -14.40
N ARG A 136 2.39 7.16 -15.15
CA ARG A 136 2.65 8.58 -14.89
C ARG A 136 1.42 9.45 -15.13
N ASP A 137 0.67 9.21 -16.19
CA ASP A 137 -0.50 10.03 -16.55
C ASP A 137 -1.78 9.60 -15.79
N LEU A 138 -1.97 8.32 -15.43
CA LEU A 138 -3.01 7.85 -14.51
C LEU A 138 -2.71 8.21 -13.06
N GLY A 139 -1.45 8.40 -12.68
CA GLY A 139 -1.06 8.83 -11.33
C GLY A 139 -1.70 10.17 -10.93
N HIS A 140 -2.01 11.03 -11.89
CA HIS A 140 -2.68 12.31 -11.63
C HIS A 140 -4.22 12.25 -11.67
N LEU A 141 -4.82 11.19 -12.21
CA LEU A 141 -6.29 11.03 -12.34
C LEU A 141 -6.88 9.97 -11.41
N ILE A 142 -6.06 9.03 -10.91
CA ILE A 142 -6.49 7.91 -10.05
C ILE A 142 -6.05 8.11 -8.58
N GLY A 143 -5.21 9.11 -8.30
CA GLY A 143 -4.80 9.48 -6.94
C GLY A 143 -5.95 9.87 -6.01
N GLU A 144 -7.11 10.28 -6.55
CA GLU A 144 -8.27 10.69 -5.74
C GLU A 144 -9.35 9.62 -5.57
N ARG A 145 -9.29 8.45 -6.24
CA ARG A 145 -10.46 7.54 -6.22
C ARG A 145 -10.23 6.04 -6.06
N VAL A 146 -9.00 5.50 -6.10
CA VAL A 146 -8.77 4.05 -5.90
C VAL A 146 -7.49 3.72 -5.10
N GLY A 147 -7.03 4.62 -4.24
CA GLY A 147 -5.85 4.39 -3.39
C GLY A 147 -6.10 3.72 -2.03
N GLY A 148 -7.35 3.39 -1.69
CA GLY A 148 -7.73 3.18 -0.28
C GLY A 148 -8.26 1.79 0.12
N ASN A 149 -8.18 0.74 -0.69
CA ASN A 149 -8.93 -0.49 -0.41
C ASN A 149 -8.14 -1.82 -0.37
N TYR A 150 -6.80 -1.79 -0.27
CA TYR A 150 -5.99 -3.02 -0.12
C TYR A 150 -5.24 -3.18 1.21
N LEU A 151 -5.33 -2.21 2.12
CA LEU A 151 -5.20 -2.44 3.56
C LEU A 151 -6.44 -1.84 4.22
N THR A 152 -7.45 -2.67 4.51
CA THR A 152 -8.51 -2.26 5.43
C THR A 152 -7.86 -2.03 6.80
N LYS A 153 -7.44 -0.79 7.06
CA LYS A 153 -6.99 -0.36 8.39
C LYS A 153 -8.09 -0.71 9.39
N SER A 154 -7.69 -1.20 10.57
CA SER A 154 -8.64 -1.43 11.65
C SER A 154 -9.34 -0.12 12.02
N ASP A 155 -10.58 -0.18 12.52
CA ASP A 155 -11.29 1.02 12.96
C ASP A 155 -10.50 1.80 14.02
N LYS A 156 -9.72 1.10 14.86
CA LYS A 156 -8.82 1.74 15.82
C LYS A 156 -7.74 2.58 15.14
N SER A 157 -7.09 2.04 14.10
CA SER A 157 -6.08 2.78 13.33
C SER A 157 -6.73 3.96 12.59
N ARG A 158 -7.89 3.75 11.99
CA ARG A 158 -8.61 4.79 11.25
C ARG A 158 -9.06 5.93 12.17
N LYS A 159 -9.56 5.63 13.38
CA LYS A 159 -9.85 6.63 14.41
C LYS A 159 -8.60 7.44 14.77
N ALA A 160 -7.48 6.76 15.04
CA ALA A 160 -6.24 7.45 15.39
C ALA A 160 -5.79 8.40 14.26
N ASP A 161 -5.75 7.92 13.02
CA ASP A 161 -5.34 8.72 11.86
C ASP A 161 -6.22 9.97 11.68
N MET A 162 -7.55 9.81 11.70
CA MET A 162 -8.48 10.93 11.51
C MET A 162 -8.42 11.93 12.67
N TYR A 163 -8.18 11.46 13.90
CA TYR A 163 -8.03 12.34 15.06
C TYR A 163 -6.71 13.12 14.99
N GLU A 164 -5.60 12.44 14.67
CA GLU A 164 -4.29 13.07 14.51
C GLU A 164 -4.27 14.10 13.38
N GLU A 165 -4.94 13.82 12.26
CA GLU A 165 -5.09 14.77 11.16
C GLU A 165 -5.84 16.03 11.61
N ALA A 166 -6.97 15.87 12.31
CA ALA A 166 -7.75 17.00 12.84
C ALA A 166 -6.94 17.83 13.86
N GLU A 167 -6.17 17.17 14.73
CA GLU A 167 -5.27 17.84 15.67
C GLU A 167 -4.11 18.56 14.96
N ALA A 168 -3.57 18.01 13.87
CA ALA A 168 -2.55 18.67 13.07
C ALA A 168 -3.09 19.94 12.41
N ILE A 169 -4.32 19.90 11.89
CA ILE A 169 -5.00 21.09 11.34
C ILE A 169 -5.21 22.14 12.45
N TRP A 170 -5.63 21.71 13.64
CA TRP A 170 -5.77 22.59 14.80
C TRP A 170 -4.44 23.23 15.21
N ALA A 171 -3.36 22.45 15.28
CA ALA A 171 -2.02 22.92 15.65
C ALA A 171 -1.47 23.99 14.68
N ASN A 172 -1.93 23.98 13.42
CA ASN A 172 -1.62 25.00 12.43
C ASN A 172 -2.45 26.30 12.60
N GLY A 173 -3.31 26.39 13.62
CA GLY A 173 -4.19 27.52 13.88
C GLY A 173 -5.44 27.56 12.98
N ALA A 174 -5.65 26.53 12.15
CA ALA A 174 -6.80 26.45 11.26
C ALA A 174 -8.03 25.86 11.99
N PHE A 175 -8.51 26.56 13.02
CA PHE A 175 -9.51 26.04 13.97
C PHE A 175 -10.83 25.62 13.33
N VAL A 176 -11.36 26.38 12.36
CA VAL A 176 -12.60 26.02 11.67
C VAL A 176 -12.43 24.73 10.85
N ASN A 177 -11.31 24.63 10.11
CA ASN A 177 -11.00 23.41 9.35
C ASN A 177 -10.78 22.21 10.27
N ALA A 178 -10.20 22.42 11.45
CA ALA A 178 -10.04 21.37 12.44
C ALA A 178 -11.39 20.88 12.97
N ILE A 179 -12.33 21.81 13.24
CA ILE A 179 -13.70 21.46 13.61
C ILE A 179 -14.38 20.66 12.49
N ASP A 180 -14.25 21.08 11.23
CA ASP A 180 -14.80 20.35 10.09
C ASP A 180 -14.21 18.93 9.99
N SER A 181 -12.91 18.78 10.24
CA SER A 181 -12.23 17.49 10.29
C SER A 181 -12.74 16.62 11.45
N PHE A 182 -12.96 17.18 12.63
CA PHE A 182 -13.57 16.48 13.76
C PHE A 182 -15.04 16.12 13.51
N ARG A 183 -15.79 16.93 12.76
CA ARG A 183 -17.15 16.59 12.32
C ARG A 183 -17.16 15.43 11.34
N GLU A 184 -16.22 15.40 10.41
CA GLU A 184 -16.05 14.27 9.50
C GLU A 184 -15.70 13.00 10.29
N TYR A 185 -14.82 13.11 11.28
CA TYR A 185 -14.58 12.01 12.24
C TYR A 185 -15.89 11.51 12.86
N LEU A 186 -16.74 12.41 13.37
CA LEU A 186 -18.01 12.03 14.03
C LEU A 186 -19.06 11.46 13.07
N ARG A 187 -19.01 11.82 11.77
CA ARG A 187 -19.86 11.19 10.75
C ARG A 187 -19.51 9.72 10.55
N VAL A 188 -18.22 9.39 10.65
CA VAL A 188 -17.72 8.01 10.50
C VAL A 188 -17.86 7.23 11.80
N PHE A 189 -17.58 7.86 12.94
CA PHE A 189 -17.59 7.27 14.27
C PHE A 189 -18.50 8.07 15.20
N PRO A 190 -19.83 7.88 15.09
CA PRO A 190 -20.79 8.62 15.90
C PRO A 190 -20.64 8.24 17.38
N GLY A 191 -20.93 9.19 18.27
CA GLY A 191 -20.96 8.97 19.72
C GLY A 191 -19.60 9.07 20.43
N GLU A 192 -18.56 9.57 19.74
CA GLU A 192 -17.23 9.72 20.33
C GLU A 192 -17.14 10.97 21.21
N TYR A 193 -17.45 10.79 22.50
CA TYR A 193 -17.49 11.86 23.52
C TYR A 193 -16.27 12.78 23.51
N HIS A 194 -15.08 12.19 23.35
CA HIS A 194 -13.82 12.94 23.40
C HIS A 194 -13.69 13.92 22.24
N VAL A 195 -14.28 13.61 21.09
CA VAL A 195 -14.28 14.48 19.90
C VAL A 195 -15.28 15.61 20.04
N HIS A 196 -16.49 15.34 20.53
CA HIS A 196 -17.43 16.42 20.89
C HIS A 196 -16.81 17.40 21.89
N LYS A 197 -16.16 16.89 22.94
CA LYS A 197 -15.43 17.72 23.90
C LYS A 197 -14.33 18.53 23.23
N ARG A 198 -13.59 17.96 22.26
CA ARG A 198 -12.53 18.68 21.56
C ARG A 198 -13.08 19.82 20.71
N ILE A 199 -14.17 19.60 19.99
CA ILE A 199 -14.86 20.65 19.23
C ILE A 199 -15.35 21.76 20.16
N ALA A 200 -15.98 21.41 21.29
CA ALA A 200 -16.42 22.38 22.29
C ALA A 200 -15.25 23.22 22.84
N ASP A 201 -14.14 22.57 23.19
CA ASP A 201 -12.92 23.22 23.68
C ASP A 201 -12.35 24.21 22.62
N ILE A 202 -12.39 23.88 21.32
CA ILE A 202 -11.93 24.78 20.24
C ILE A 202 -12.85 25.99 20.15
N TYR A 203 -14.18 25.78 20.16
CA TYR A 203 -15.11 26.90 20.17
C TYR A 203 -14.91 27.82 21.37
N GLU A 204 -14.70 27.27 22.56
CA GLU A 204 -14.57 28.05 23.78
C GLU A 204 -13.23 28.79 23.88
N LYS A 205 -12.12 28.10 23.63
CA LYS A 205 -10.77 28.61 23.92
C LYS A 205 -10.14 29.33 22.74
N ASP A 206 -10.28 28.79 21.54
CA ASP A 206 -9.58 29.27 20.36
C ASP A 206 -10.41 30.29 19.58
N LEU A 207 -11.71 30.01 19.42
CA LEU A 207 -12.64 30.89 18.67
C LEU A 207 -13.43 31.85 19.54
N VAL A 208 -13.44 31.64 20.87
CA VAL A 208 -14.21 32.46 21.84
C VAL A 208 -15.71 32.52 21.46
N SER A 209 -16.19 31.48 20.80
CA SER A 209 -17.59 31.30 20.39
C SER A 209 -18.35 30.53 21.47
N PHE A 210 -18.63 31.21 22.58
CA PHE A 210 -19.27 30.60 23.75
C PHE A 210 -20.63 29.98 23.45
N ARG A 211 -21.40 30.55 22.51
CA ARG A 211 -22.69 29.99 22.12
C ARG A 211 -22.52 28.67 21.37
N ALA A 212 -21.54 28.58 20.46
CA ALA A 212 -21.27 27.34 19.73
C ALA A 212 -20.70 26.27 20.68
N ALA A 213 -19.82 26.65 21.60
CA ALA A 213 -19.34 25.73 22.65
C ALA A 213 -20.49 25.20 23.51
N ALA A 214 -21.44 26.07 23.90
CA ALA A 214 -22.61 25.65 24.67
C ALA A 214 -23.47 24.63 23.91
N MET A 215 -23.70 24.84 22.61
CA MET A 215 -24.43 23.87 21.78
C MET A 215 -23.73 22.51 21.74
N GLU A 216 -22.40 22.47 21.64
CA GLU A 216 -21.68 21.20 21.69
C GLU A 216 -21.80 20.50 23.04
N TYR A 217 -21.75 21.25 24.14
CA TYR A 217 -21.97 20.67 25.45
C TYR A 217 -23.42 20.21 25.64
N GLU A 218 -24.41 20.90 25.06
CA GLU A 218 -25.82 20.46 25.04
C GLU A 218 -25.94 19.10 24.33
N GLU A 219 -25.35 18.94 23.15
CA GLU A 219 -25.30 17.66 22.42
C GLU A 219 -24.65 16.55 23.26
N MET A 220 -23.56 16.88 23.97
CA MET A 220 -22.90 15.93 24.87
C MET A 220 -23.78 15.45 26.03
N LEU A 221 -24.78 16.24 26.46
CA LEU A 221 -25.73 15.83 27.50
C LEU A 221 -26.81 14.88 26.99
N GLU A 222 -26.98 14.76 25.67
CA GLU A 222 -27.90 13.80 25.03
C GLU A 222 -27.23 12.44 24.78
N MET A 223 -25.90 12.36 24.90
CA MET A 223 -25.15 11.12 24.71
C MET A 223 -25.35 10.14 25.85
N ASP A 224 -25.26 8.83 25.55
CA ASP A 224 -25.16 7.78 26.56
C ASP A 224 -23.75 7.78 27.18
N ILE A 225 -23.59 8.52 28.27
CA ILE A 225 -22.33 8.65 29.00
C ILE A 225 -22.54 8.39 30.51
N PRO A 226 -21.50 7.94 31.23
CA PRO A 226 -21.61 7.70 32.67
C PRO A 226 -22.10 8.94 33.41
N THR A 227 -23.01 8.76 34.38
CA THR A 227 -23.66 9.84 35.14
C THR A 227 -22.69 10.88 35.70
N ALA A 228 -21.54 10.46 36.23
CA ALA A 228 -20.51 11.37 36.72
C ALA A 228 -19.91 12.25 35.61
N ARG A 229 -19.73 11.69 34.40
CA ARG A 229 -19.24 12.45 33.24
C ARG A 229 -20.30 13.44 32.76
N TRP A 230 -21.55 13.00 32.67
CA TRP A 230 -22.69 13.87 32.37
C TRP A 230 -22.74 15.06 33.33
N GLY A 231 -22.63 14.80 34.64
CA GLY A 231 -22.63 15.85 35.67
C GLY A 231 -21.49 16.86 35.50
N TRP A 232 -20.29 16.43 35.09
CA TRP A 232 -19.19 17.36 34.82
C TRP A 232 -19.41 18.21 33.58
N VAL A 233 -19.94 17.64 32.50
CA VAL A 233 -20.33 18.40 31.29
C VAL A 233 -21.39 19.44 31.66
N ALA A 234 -22.42 19.05 32.40
CA ALA A 234 -23.50 19.93 32.82
C ALA A 234 -23.01 21.06 33.75
N ILE A 235 -22.06 20.79 34.65
CA ILE A 235 -21.41 21.84 35.46
C ILE A 235 -20.63 22.81 34.60
N HIS A 236 -19.92 22.32 33.59
CA HIS A 236 -19.16 23.19 32.69
C HIS A 236 -20.09 24.08 31.87
N LEU A 237 -21.15 23.50 31.30
CA LEU A 237 -22.22 24.22 30.59
C LEU A 237 -22.93 25.24 31.50
N CYS A 238 -23.20 24.89 32.75
CA CYS A 238 -23.74 25.81 33.76
C CYS A 238 -22.83 27.04 33.94
N ASN A 239 -21.50 26.86 34.03
CA ASN A 239 -20.58 28.00 34.15
C ASN A 239 -20.60 28.87 32.89
N LEU A 240 -20.76 28.26 31.72
CA LEU A 240 -20.81 28.97 30.44
C LEU A 240 -22.07 29.82 30.34
N TYR A 241 -23.23 29.25 30.72
CA TYR A 241 -24.50 29.98 30.80
C TYR A 241 -24.42 31.15 31.77
N SER A 242 -24.05 30.92 33.04
CA SER A 242 -24.02 31.98 34.05
C SER A 242 -22.93 33.01 33.84
N GLY A 243 -21.87 32.67 33.10
CA GLY A 243 -20.67 33.50 32.97
C GLY A 243 -20.60 34.28 31.66
N LYS A 244 -20.55 33.57 30.53
CA LYS A 244 -20.28 34.19 29.21
C LYS A 244 -21.54 34.45 28.40
N LEU A 245 -22.64 33.77 28.72
CA LEU A 245 -23.91 33.89 28.00
C LEU A 245 -24.98 34.67 28.78
N ASP A 246 -24.69 35.03 30.03
CA ASP A 246 -25.60 35.77 30.94
C ASP A 246 -26.99 35.10 31.10
N ASP A 247 -27.03 33.77 30.96
CA ASP A 247 -28.25 32.97 31.03
C ASP A 247 -28.32 32.25 32.39
N THR A 248 -28.51 33.06 33.44
CA THR A 248 -28.49 32.59 34.83
C THR A 248 -29.64 31.63 35.15
N ASP A 249 -30.79 31.78 34.49
CA ASP A 249 -31.95 30.91 34.66
C ASP A 249 -31.67 29.50 34.14
N ARG A 250 -31.14 29.36 32.91
CA ARG A 250 -30.73 28.03 32.40
C ARG A 250 -29.60 27.44 33.21
N ALA A 251 -28.65 28.26 33.65
CA ALA A 251 -27.56 27.81 34.51
C ALA A 251 -28.09 27.21 35.82
N LEU A 252 -29.04 27.88 36.49
CA LEU A 252 -29.63 27.42 37.74
C LEU A 252 -30.49 26.17 37.54
N ALA A 253 -31.28 26.11 36.47
CA ALA A 253 -32.07 24.93 36.12
C ALA A 253 -31.17 23.71 35.89
N LEU A 254 -30.09 23.86 35.12
CA LEU A 254 -29.13 22.79 34.86
C LEU A 254 -28.39 22.37 36.13
N LEU A 255 -28.03 23.32 37.00
CA LEU A 255 -27.37 23.02 38.27
C LEU A 255 -28.26 22.19 39.21
N ARG A 256 -29.56 22.49 39.26
CA ARG A 256 -30.55 21.67 40.00
C ARG A 256 -30.64 20.26 39.44
N ARG A 257 -30.72 20.11 38.11
CA ARG A 257 -30.68 18.79 37.45
C ARG A 257 -29.45 17.99 37.84
N VAL A 258 -28.27 18.60 37.90
CA VAL A 258 -27.05 17.90 38.36
C VAL A 258 -27.16 17.43 39.81
N ALA A 259 -27.74 18.23 40.70
CA ALA A 259 -27.92 17.85 42.09
C ALA A 259 -28.89 16.67 42.26
N ASP A 260 -29.93 16.61 41.42
CA ASP A 260 -31.03 15.65 41.51
C ASP A 260 -30.73 14.34 40.74
N GLU A 261 -30.24 14.45 39.50
CA GLU A 261 -30.06 13.31 38.58
C GLU A 261 -28.74 12.56 38.82
N CYS A 262 -27.72 13.22 39.40
CA CYS A 262 -26.37 12.63 39.53
C CYS A 262 -26.08 11.97 40.89
N GLY A 263 -27.08 11.79 41.76
CA GLY A 263 -26.96 11.04 43.02
C GLY A 263 -25.78 11.46 43.93
N ASP A 264 -24.94 10.50 44.30
CA ASP A 264 -23.77 10.69 45.18
C ASP A 264 -22.46 10.96 44.43
N THR A 265 -22.53 11.29 43.15
CA THR A 265 -21.32 11.59 42.37
C THR A 265 -20.69 12.93 42.78
N PRO A 266 -19.37 13.12 42.58
CA PRO A 266 -18.69 14.40 42.82
C PRO A 266 -19.35 15.64 42.18
N PRO A 267 -19.83 15.63 40.91
CA PRO A 267 -20.53 16.78 40.35
C PRO A 267 -21.85 17.08 41.09
N ALA A 268 -22.60 16.07 41.54
CA ALA A 268 -23.82 16.28 42.31
C ALA A 268 -23.54 16.99 43.65
N ALA A 269 -22.48 16.58 44.35
CA ALA A 269 -22.05 17.24 45.59
C ALA A 269 -21.67 18.71 45.34
N LYS A 270 -20.91 18.99 44.27
CA LYS A 270 -20.54 20.36 43.88
C LYS A 270 -21.77 21.20 43.51
N ALA A 271 -22.76 20.60 42.84
CA ALA A 271 -24.00 21.28 42.49
C ALA A 271 -24.80 21.66 43.74
N ARG A 272 -24.98 20.72 44.69
CA ARG A 272 -25.65 20.97 45.97
C ARG A 272 -24.96 22.07 46.78
N GLU A 273 -23.63 22.05 46.85
CA GLU A 273 -22.85 23.09 47.55
C GLU A 273 -23.10 24.49 46.94
N ARG A 274 -23.10 24.59 45.60
CA ARG A 274 -23.38 25.85 44.90
C ARG A 274 -24.80 26.33 45.12
N LEU A 275 -25.79 25.43 45.07
CA LEU A 275 -27.20 25.77 45.33
C LEU A 275 -27.41 26.26 46.77
N ALA A 276 -26.74 25.63 47.75
CA ALA A 276 -26.80 26.07 49.15
C ALA A 276 -26.26 27.50 49.30
N LYS A 277 -25.13 27.82 48.66
CA LYS A 277 -24.55 29.18 48.66
C LYS A 277 -25.50 30.23 48.08
N ILE A 278 -26.20 29.90 46.99
CA ILE A 278 -27.18 30.78 46.36
C ILE A 278 -28.40 30.99 47.28
N ALA A 279 -28.83 29.98 48.04
CA ALA A 279 -29.97 30.11 48.95
C ALA A 279 -29.66 30.95 50.20
N THR A 280 -28.39 31.06 50.59
CA THR A 280 -27.95 31.81 51.77
C THR A 280 -27.46 33.23 51.50
N GLY A 281 -27.26 33.59 50.22
CA GLY A 281 -26.81 34.91 49.78
C GLY A 281 -27.96 35.80 49.36
#